data_AF-A0A416PEM1-F1
#
_entry.id   AF-A0A416PEM1-F1
#
_cell.length_a   1.000
_cell.length_b   1.000
_cell.length_c   1.000
_cell.angle_alpha   90.00
_cell.angle_beta   90.00
_cell.angle_gamma   90.00
#
_symmetry.space_group_name_H-M   'P 1'
#
loop_
_entity.id
_entity.type
_entity.pdbx_description
1 polymer ?
#
loop_
_entity_poly.entity_id
_entity_poly.type
_entity_poly.pdbx_seq_one_letter_code
_entity_poly.pdbx_strand_id
1 'polypeptide(L)'
;MRKSIYTLMVSTLIAAASMTACSSQPSETTTAETTAAESTQENDTSAESSDASKTTTAGEKETAQTTDADHAEDETLSEKEITELYRGFARSLQSIIANKNMNDLAELLVYPSYIGIDDGIVVNNRTEFMALDADKVFTDALIEAVKTADVSSTELTNAGFIVGDPSGKPAVTFGLDKEGSIGITAINY
;
A
#
# COMPACT_ATOMS: atom_id res chain seq x y z
N MET A 1 4.66 -24.11 5.37
CA MET A 1 4.21 -22.88 4.68
C MET A 1 3.41 -22.08 5.71
N ARG A 2 3.89 -20.88 6.07
CA ARG A 2 3.20 -20.01 7.03
C ARG A 2 2.14 -19.23 6.25
N LYS A 3 0.87 -19.33 6.65
CA LYS A 3 -0.22 -18.55 6.05
C LYS A 3 -0.12 -17.13 6.63
N SER A 4 0.07 -16.13 5.77
CA SER A 4 -0.01 -14.73 6.17
C SER A 4 -1.49 -14.35 6.24
N ILE A 5 -1.96 -14.00 7.44
CA ILE A 5 -3.37 -13.64 7.71
C ILE A 5 -3.50 -12.14 7.47
N TYR A 6 -4.35 -11.72 6.52
CA TYR A 6 -4.63 -10.32 6.23
C TYR A 6 -6.08 -10.00 6.58
N THR A 7 -6.29 -9.28 7.69
CA THR A 7 -7.60 -8.77 8.10
C THR A 7 -7.80 -7.39 7.50
N LEU A 8 -8.67 -7.26 6.49
CA LEU A 8 -8.98 -5.99 5.80
C LEU A 8 -10.28 -5.39 6.37
N MET A 9 -10.23 -4.16 6.87
CA MET A 9 -11.38 -3.45 7.43
C MET A 9 -12.13 -2.68 6.34
N VAL A 10 -13.35 -3.11 5.99
CA VAL A 10 -14.22 -2.38 5.04
C VAL A 10 -14.86 -1.19 5.74
N SER A 11 -14.30 0.00 5.55
CA SER A 11 -14.85 1.25 6.11
C SER A 11 -15.97 1.81 5.22
N THR A 12 -17.21 1.68 5.66
CA THR A 12 -18.38 2.31 5.02
C THR A 12 -18.44 3.81 5.35
N LEU A 13 -18.00 4.64 4.42
CA LEU A 13 -18.11 6.10 4.50
C LEU A 13 -19.58 6.54 4.38
N ILE A 14 -20.15 7.00 5.49
CA ILE A 14 -21.42 7.74 5.50
C ILE A 14 -21.12 9.19 5.16
N ALA A 15 -21.59 9.63 3.99
CA ALA A 15 -21.54 11.03 3.58
C ALA A 15 -22.49 11.88 4.45
N ALA A 16 -21.93 12.78 5.24
CA ALA A 16 -22.67 13.83 5.94
C ALA A 16 -22.32 15.19 5.34
N ALA A 17 -23.30 15.81 4.68
CA ALA A 17 -23.23 17.19 4.22
C ALA A 17 -23.58 18.15 5.37
N SER A 18 -22.79 19.21 5.58
CA SER A 18 -23.25 20.61 5.63
C SER A 18 -22.21 21.61 6.19
N MET A 19 -22.48 22.88 5.85
CA MET A 19 -22.02 24.16 6.44
C MET A 19 -20.83 24.87 5.76
N THR A 20 -21.18 25.86 4.92
CA THR A 20 -20.37 26.99 4.49
C THR A 20 -20.16 27.99 5.63
N ALA A 21 -18.92 28.45 5.86
CA ALA A 21 -18.65 29.78 6.42
C ALA A 21 -17.24 30.25 6.02
N CYS A 22 -17.18 31.47 5.48
CA CYS A 22 -15.99 32.17 4.97
C CYS A 22 -15.35 33.02 6.09
N SER A 23 -14.03 33.23 6.05
CA SER A 23 -13.36 34.55 6.07
C SER A 23 -12.02 34.61 6.84
N SER A 24 -10.98 35.00 6.07
CA SER A 24 -9.84 35.89 6.40
C SER A 24 -8.62 35.41 7.22
N GLN A 25 -7.48 35.37 6.50
CA GLN A 25 -6.07 35.68 6.91
C GLN A 25 -5.88 37.21 7.12
N PRO A 26 -4.73 37.81 7.55
CA PRO A 26 -3.32 37.35 7.45
C PRO A 26 -2.35 37.68 8.63
N SER A 27 -1.08 37.30 8.40
CA SER A 27 0.21 37.89 8.88
C SER A 27 1.00 37.08 9.92
N GLU A 28 2.13 36.46 9.53
CA GLU A 28 3.55 36.94 9.65
C GLU A 28 4.13 36.62 11.06
N THR A 29 5.38 36.21 11.35
CA THR A 29 6.68 36.02 10.65
C THR A 29 7.71 35.56 11.73
N THR A 30 8.86 34.99 11.32
CA THR A 30 10.19 35.01 12.01
C THR A 30 10.65 33.84 12.93
N THR A 31 11.58 33.06 12.36
CA THR A 31 13.00 32.83 12.75
C THR A 31 13.41 31.78 13.80
N ALA A 32 14.16 30.81 13.26
CA ALA A 32 15.27 29.96 13.72
C ALA A 32 15.86 30.08 15.15
N GLU A 33 16.23 28.93 15.72
CA GLU A 33 17.65 28.62 15.98
C GLU A 33 17.94 27.12 16.23
N THR A 34 19.18 26.78 15.86
CA THR A 34 20.02 25.57 15.95
C THR A 34 20.11 24.90 17.33
N THR A 35 20.42 23.59 17.38
CA THR A 35 21.51 22.99 18.21
C THR A 35 21.71 21.51 17.91
N ALA A 36 22.99 21.14 17.72
CA ALA A 36 23.53 19.81 17.48
C ALA A 36 23.86 19.06 18.79
N ALA A 37 23.96 17.73 18.73
CA ALA A 37 25.13 16.94 19.17
C ALA A 37 24.82 15.42 19.29
N GLU A 38 25.50 14.66 18.42
CA GLU A 38 26.24 13.40 18.64
C GLU A 38 26.37 12.85 20.07
N SER A 39 26.25 11.52 20.27
CA SER A 39 27.41 10.62 20.45
C SER A 39 27.08 9.17 20.93
N THR A 40 27.99 8.26 20.50
CA THR A 40 28.51 6.99 21.10
C THR A 40 27.57 5.78 21.30
N GLN A 41 27.73 4.61 20.64
CA GLN A 41 28.81 3.57 20.51
C GLN A 41 28.74 2.43 21.56
N GLU A 42 28.80 1.18 21.06
CA GLU A 42 29.23 -0.10 21.67
C GLU A 42 28.28 -0.73 22.74
N ASN A 43 28.13 -2.04 22.91
CA ASN A 43 29.05 -3.14 22.64
C ASN A 43 28.37 -4.54 22.70
N ASP A 44 28.98 -5.47 21.96
CA ASP A 44 29.23 -6.92 22.20
C ASP A 44 28.17 -7.95 22.62
N THR A 45 28.12 -9.00 21.78
CA THR A 45 28.49 -10.41 22.07
C THR A 45 27.87 -11.14 23.27
N SER A 46 27.14 -12.22 22.97
CA SER A 46 27.41 -13.53 23.61
C SER A 46 26.84 -14.67 22.77
N ALA A 47 27.70 -15.63 22.47
CA ALA A 47 27.43 -16.89 21.80
C ALA A 47 27.16 -18.04 22.79
N GLU A 48 26.77 -19.19 22.23
CA GLU A 48 26.80 -20.57 22.78
C GLU A 48 25.68 -20.88 23.80
N SER A 49 25.03 -22.05 23.85
CA SER A 49 25.38 -23.41 23.41
C SER A 49 24.14 -24.34 23.41
N SER A 50 24.32 -25.51 22.77
CA SER A 50 23.70 -26.83 23.07
C SER A 50 22.32 -27.13 22.49
N ASP A 51 21.97 -28.35 22.09
CA ASP A 51 22.68 -29.61 21.81
C ASP A 51 21.65 -30.49 21.07
N ALA A 52 22.15 -31.53 20.41
CA ALA A 52 21.47 -32.47 19.54
C ALA A 52 20.28 -33.24 20.16
N SER A 53 19.34 -33.66 19.32
CA SER A 53 18.83 -35.05 19.36
C SER A 53 18.15 -35.46 18.05
N LYS A 54 18.53 -36.64 17.56
CA LYS A 54 17.94 -37.37 16.43
C LYS A 54 16.64 -38.08 16.86
N THR A 55 15.79 -38.42 15.88
CA THR A 55 15.34 -39.82 15.57
C THR A 55 13.85 -39.94 15.14
N THR A 56 13.65 -40.15 13.83
CA THR A 56 12.78 -41.11 13.10
C THR A 56 11.23 -41.18 13.16
N THR A 57 10.69 -41.58 11.99
CA THR A 57 9.47 -42.41 11.72
C THR A 57 8.17 -41.62 11.56
N ALA A 58 7.54 -41.45 10.38
CA ALA A 58 6.98 -42.36 9.34
C ALA A 58 5.49 -42.72 9.55
N GLY A 59 4.68 -42.46 8.50
CA GLY A 59 3.33 -42.98 8.25
C GLY A 59 2.22 -42.38 9.14
N GLU A 60 0.94 -42.35 8.79
CA GLU A 60 0.14 -42.54 7.57
C GLU A 60 -1.28 -42.10 7.98
N LYS A 61 -2.08 -41.63 7.01
CA LYS A 61 -3.55 -41.74 6.89
C LYS A 61 -4.54 -41.30 7.98
N GLU A 62 -5.57 -40.62 7.46
CA GLU A 62 -7.01 -40.71 7.79
C GLU A 62 -7.45 -40.66 9.25
N THR A 63 -8.30 -39.67 9.58
CA THR A 63 -9.65 -39.96 10.09
C THR A 63 -10.53 -38.72 9.97
N ALA A 64 -11.77 -38.98 9.56
CA ALA A 64 -12.84 -38.04 9.38
C ALA A 64 -13.49 -37.58 10.69
N GLN A 65 -14.32 -36.55 10.54
CA GLN A 65 -15.59 -36.30 11.23
C GLN A 65 -15.62 -35.34 12.44
N THR A 66 -16.19 -34.17 12.13
CA THR A 66 -17.24 -33.41 12.82
C THR A 66 -17.10 -33.09 14.31
N THR A 67 -17.05 -31.79 14.57
CA THR A 67 -17.66 -31.18 15.76
C THR A 67 -18.30 -29.87 15.34
N ASP A 68 -19.64 -29.81 15.41
CA ASP A 68 -20.41 -28.58 15.56
C ASP A 68 -19.89 -27.84 16.79
N ALA A 69 -19.26 -26.69 16.55
CA ALA A 69 -18.88 -25.75 17.58
C ALA A 69 -18.90 -24.37 16.93
N ASP A 70 -19.97 -23.62 17.23
CA ASP A 70 -20.07 -22.16 17.27
C ASP A 70 -18.86 -21.44 16.64
N HIS A 71 -18.81 -21.43 15.31
CA HIS A 71 -17.76 -20.76 14.58
C HIS A 71 -18.21 -19.31 14.44
N ALA A 72 -17.70 -18.44 15.29
CA ALA A 72 -17.43 -17.09 14.82
C ALA A 72 -16.47 -17.29 13.64
N GLU A 73 -17.03 -17.30 12.43
CA GLU A 73 -16.27 -17.32 11.18
C GLU A 73 -15.26 -16.18 11.30
N ASP A 74 -13.99 -16.52 11.54
CA ASP A 74 -12.89 -15.61 11.28
C ASP A 74 -12.89 -15.46 9.75
N GLU A 75 -13.71 -14.53 9.25
CA GLU A 75 -13.90 -14.23 7.82
C GLU A 75 -12.60 -13.65 7.26
N THR A 76 -11.57 -14.49 7.21
CA THR A 76 -10.32 -14.23 6.54
C THR A 76 -10.52 -14.51 5.08
N LEU A 77 -10.37 -13.47 4.26
CA LEU A 77 -10.47 -13.58 2.82
C LEU A 77 -9.42 -14.57 2.30
N SER A 78 -9.81 -15.40 1.35
CA SER A 78 -8.85 -16.23 0.61
C SER A 78 -7.89 -15.36 -0.21
N GLU A 79 -6.70 -15.89 -0.53
CA GLU A 79 -5.73 -15.21 -1.38
C GLU A 79 -6.33 -14.79 -2.74
N LYS A 80 -7.26 -15.59 -3.25
CA LYS A 80 -7.98 -15.28 -4.49
C LYS A 80 -8.91 -14.09 -4.32
N GLU A 81 -9.67 -14.02 -3.23
CA GLU A 81 -10.56 -12.89 -2.93
C GLU A 81 -9.76 -11.61 -2.70
N ILE A 82 -8.64 -11.69 -1.97
CA ILE A 82 -7.70 -10.57 -1.80
C ILE A 82 -7.20 -10.10 -3.17
N THR A 83 -6.75 -11.01 -4.03
CA THR A 83 -6.26 -10.65 -5.36
C THR A 83 -7.35 -9.97 -6.20
N GLU A 84 -8.61 -10.44 -6.14
CA GLU A 84 -9.72 -9.79 -6.84
C GLU A 84 -10.04 -8.39 -6.30
N LEU A 85 -9.85 -8.11 -5.00
CA LEU A 85 -9.96 -6.75 -4.46
C LEU A 85 -8.91 -5.82 -5.07
N TYR A 86 -7.65 -6.25 -5.16
CA TYR A 86 -6.59 -5.49 -5.83
C TYR A 86 -6.91 -5.25 -7.32
N ARG A 87 -7.47 -6.24 -8.00
CA ARG A 87 -7.92 -6.09 -9.41
C ARG A 87 -9.07 -5.10 -9.53
N GLY A 88 -10.01 -5.08 -8.59
CA GLY A 88 -11.05 -4.06 -8.49
C GLY A 88 -10.45 -2.66 -8.36
N PHE A 89 -9.50 -2.50 -7.44
CA PHE A 89 -8.78 -1.25 -7.22
C PHE A 89 -7.98 -0.80 -8.46
N ALA A 90 -7.35 -1.73 -9.17
CA ALA A 90 -6.62 -1.48 -10.42
C ALA A 90 -7.51 -0.88 -11.51
N ARG A 91 -8.75 -1.35 -11.64
CA ARG A 91 -9.71 -0.80 -12.60
C ARG A 91 -10.10 0.65 -12.26
N SER A 92 -10.22 0.98 -10.97
CA SER A 92 -10.42 2.36 -10.51
C SER A 92 -9.22 3.24 -10.89
N LEU A 93 -7.99 2.76 -10.66
CA LEU A 93 -6.78 3.46 -11.10
C LEU A 93 -6.81 3.74 -12.61
N GLN A 94 -7.12 2.74 -13.45
CA GLN A 94 -7.15 2.91 -14.90
C GLN A 94 -8.09 4.05 -15.34
N SER A 95 -9.27 4.15 -14.73
CA SER A 95 -10.20 5.26 -14.97
C SER A 95 -9.62 6.61 -14.55
N ILE A 96 -9.02 6.70 -13.37
CA ILE A 96 -8.47 7.95 -12.82
C ILE A 96 -7.27 8.45 -13.65
N ILE A 97 -6.36 7.55 -14.01
CA ILE A 97 -5.19 7.87 -14.84
C ILE A 97 -5.63 8.33 -16.23
N ALA A 98 -6.61 7.66 -16.86
CA ALA A 98 -7.11 8.06 -18.18
C ALA A 98 -7.75 9.46 -18.17
N ASN A 99 -8.38 9.85 -17.06
CA ASN A 99 -8.99 11.16 -16.89
C ASN A 99 -8.03 12.23 -16.31
N LYS A 100 -6.78 11.86 -16.01
CA LYS A 100 -5.78 12.72 -15.36
C LYS A 100 -6.31 13.42 -14.09
N ASN A 101 -7.12 12.72 -13.29
CA ASN A 101 -7.78 13.32 -12.14
C ASN A 101 -6.87 13.29 -10.89
N MET A 102 -6.19 14.41 -10.60
CA MET A 102 -5.35 14.55 -9.40
C MET A 102 -6.13 14.29 -8.11
N ASN A 103 -7.36 14.81 -7.98
CA ASN A 103 -8.13 14.69 -6.74
C ASN A 103 -8.46 13.23 -6.45
N ASP A 104 -8.99 12.51 -7.43
CA ASP A 104 -9.35 11.10 -7.25
C ASP A 104 -8.09 10.25 -7.06
N LEU A 105 -6.98 10.59 -7.74
CA LEU A 105 -5.72 9.90 -7.53
C LEU A 105 -5.23 10.09 -6.08
N ALA A 106 -5.37 11.29 -5.52
CA ALA A 106 -4.98 11.58 -4.14
C ALA A 106 -5.74 10.77 -3.10
N GLU A 107 -7.00 10.41 -3.37
CA GLU A 107 -7.81 9.55 -2.51
C GLU A 107 -7.39 8.08 -2.59
N LEU A 108 -6.69 7.69 -3.66
CA LEU A 108 -6.13 6.33 -3.79
C LEU A 108 -4.76 6.19 -3.11
N LEU A 109 -4.08 7.28 -2.75
CA LEU A 109 -2.76 7.23 -2.13
C LEU A 109 -2.85 6.81 -0.66
N VAL A 110 -1.94 5.93 -0.26
CA VAL A 110 -1.61 5.70 1.15
C VAL A 110 -0.39 6.54 1.47
N TYR A 111 -0.52 7.45 2.42
CA TYR A 111 0.57 8.34 2.82
C TYR A 111 1.39 7.75 3.98
N PRO A 112 2.72 7.92 3.97
CA PRO A 112 3.52 8.53 2.91
C PRO A 112 3.61 7.65 1.64
N SER A 113 3.62 8.28 0.46
CA SER A 113 3.69 7.60 -0.84
C SER A 113 4.88 8.09 -1.66
N TYR A 114 5.56 7.18 -2.35
CA TYR A 114 6.69 7.50 -3.22
C TYR A 114 6.21 7.91 -4.62
N ILE A 115 6.71 9.02 -5.14
CA ILE A 115 6.42 9.51 -6.50
C ILE A 115 7.75 9.70 -7.23
N GLY A 116 8.00 8.91 -8.28
CA GLY A 116 9.25 8.88 -9.03
C GLY A 116 9.51 10.06 -9.95
N ILE A 117 9.03 11.26 -9.62
CA ILE A 117 9.32 12.51 -10.34
C ILE A 117 10.52 13.20 -9.70
N ASP A 118 11.28 13.99 -10.47
CA ASP A 118 12.40 14.81 -9.99
C ASP A 118 13.38 14.06 -9.05
N ASP A 119 13.96 12.95 -9.53
CA ASP A 119 14.82 12.01 -8.80
C ASP A 119 14.16 11.21 -7.67
N GLY A 120 12.83 11.30 -7.55
CA GLY A 120 12.02 10.57 -6.59
C GLY A 120 11.76 11.38 -5.33
N ILE A 121 10.48 11.58 -5.04
CA ILE A 121 10.00 12.31 -3.86
C ILE A 121 9.08 11.42 -3.02
N VAL A 122 8.94 11.75 -1.74
CA VAL A 122 7.94 11.15 -0.87
C VAL A 122 6.94 12.25 -0.50
N VAL A 123 5.66 12.02 -0.79
CA VAL A 123 4.57 12.88 -0.35
C VAL A 123 3.98 12.32 0.93
N ASN A 124 3.87 13.15 1.97
CA ASN A 124 3.45 12.73 3.32
C ASN A 124 1.96 12.94 3.56
N ASN A 125 1.27 13.68 2.69
CA ASN A 125 -0.14 14.00 2.83
C ASN A 125 -0.72 14.50 1.49
N ARG A 126 -2.05 14.61 1.45
CA ARG A 126 -2.80 15.12 0.30
C ARG A 126 -2.34 16.51 -0.15
N THR A 127 -2.01 17.40 0.77
CA THR A 127 -1.57 18.77 0.43
C THR A 127 -0.26 18.76 -0.34
N GLU A 128 0.71 17.96 0.09
CA GLU A 128 1.99 17.78 -0.61
C GLU A 128 1.78 17.16 -2.00
N PHE A 129 0.91 16.15 -2.12
CA PHE A 129 0.59 15.54 -3.40
C PHE A 129 -0.14 16.51 -4.36
N MET A 130 -1.04 17.34 -3.85
CA MET A 130 -1.73 18.37 -4.63
C MET A 130 -0.84 19.55 -5.05
N ALA A 131 0.32 19.71 -4.43
CA ALA A 131 1.30 20.72 -4.83
C ALA A 131 2.17 20.28 -6.02
N LEU A 132 2.08 19.00 -6.43
CA LEU A 132 2.84 18.48 -7.56
C LEU A 132 2.30 18.99 -8.90
N ASP A 133 3.19 19.05 -9.88
CA ASP A 133 2.82 19.31 -11.27
C ASP A 133 2.10 18.09 -11.86
N ALA A 134 0.82 18.28 -12.21
CA ALA A 134 -0.02 17.24 -12.77
C ALA A 134 0.54 16.67 -14.08
N ASP A 135 1.26 17.46 -14.90
CA ASP A 135 1.84 16.97 -16.15
C ASP A 135 3.05 16.06 -15.91
N LYS A 136 3.76 16.24 -14.79
CA LYS A 136 4.81 15.32 -14.34
C LYS A 136 4.22 14.04 -13.74
N VAL A 137 3.06 14.13 -13.09
CA VAL A 137 2.38 12.94 -12.54
C VAL A 137 1.71 12.14 -13.67
N PHE A 138 0.99 12.77 -14.58
CA PHE A 138 0.26 12.10 -15.66
C PHE A 138 1.01 12.15 -16.99
N THR A 139 2.22 11.61 -17.01
CA THR A 139 3.00 11.46 -18.25
C THR A 139 2.28 10.55 -19.24
N ASP A 140 2.44 10.82 -20.54
CA ASP A 140 1.84 9.97 -21.58
C ASP A 140 2.31 8.51 -21.47
N ALA A 141 3.54 8.29 -21.03
CA ALA A 141 4.09 6.96 -20.79
C ALA A 141 3.36 6.24 -19.65
N LEU A 142 3.13 6.90 -18.50
CA LEU A 142 2.38 6.30 -17.39
C LEU A 142 0.93 6.01 -17.80
N ILE A 143 0.30 6.95 -18.52
CA ILE A 143 -1.07 6.78 -18.99
C ILE A 143 -1.20 5.55 -19.87
N GLU A 144 -0.33 5.41 -20.86
CA GLU A 144 -0.39 4.27 -21.78
C GLU A 144 -0.04 2.95 -21.08
N ALA A 145 0.96 2.94 -20.21
CA ALA A 145 1.34 1.76 -19.44
C ALA A 145 0.20 1.26 -18.55
N VAL A 146 -0.44 2.15 -17.78
CA VAL A 146 -1.56 1.76 -16.90
C VAL A 146 -2.80 1.36 -17.71
N LYS A 147 -3.11 2.09 -18.79
CA LYS A 147 -4.25 1.80 -19.67
C LYS A 147 -4.15 0.45 -20.36
N THR A 148 -2.95 0.04 -20.75
CA THR A 148 -2.72 -1.22 -21.49
C THR A 148 -2.39 -2.41 -20.60
N ALA A 149 -2.12 -2.19 -19.31
CA ALA A 149 -1.87 -3.26 -18.34
C ALA A 149 -3.05 -4.24 -18.24
N ASP A 150 -2.75 -5.54 -18.36
CA ASP A 150 -3.72 -6.61 -18.15
C ASP A 150 -3.92 -6.91 -16.66
N VAL A 151 -4.73 -6.06 -16.02
CA VAL A 151 -5.07 -6.19 -14.60
C VAL A 151 -5.82 -7.49 -14.28
N SER A 152 -6.39 -8.18 -15.27
CA SER A 152 -7.16 -9.41 -15.05
C SER A 152 -6.28 -10.64 -14.82
N SER A 153 -5.03 -10.60 -15.27
CA SER A 153 -4.04 -11.65 -15.09
C SER A 153 -2.93 -11.28 -14.11
N THR A 154 -2.79 -9.99 -13.74
CA THR A 154 -1.84 -9.55 -12.71
C THR A 154 -2.04 -10.29 -11.39
N GLU A 155 -0.92 -10.69 -10.79
CA GLU A 155 -0.85 -11.37 -9.50
C GLU A 155 -0.31 -10.43 -8.42
N LEU A 156 -0.73 -10.66 -7.17
CA LEU A 156 -0.17 -9.99 -6.01
C LEU A 156 1.20 -10.58 -5.68
N THR A 157 2.21 -9.73 -5.49
CA THR A 157 3.58 -10.16 -5.16
C THR A 157 4.00 -9.64 -3.78
N ASN A 158 5.18 -10.04 -3.31
CA ASN A 158 5.78 -9.47 -2.10
C ASN A 158 6.07 -7.96 -2.22
N ALA A 159 6.22 -7.44 -3.44
CA ALA A 159 6.40 -6.02 -3.69
C ALA A 159 5.06 -5.26 -3.78
N GLY A 160 3.93 -5.96 -3.67
CA GLY A 160 2.59 -5.44 -3.89
C GLY A 160 1.98 -5.87 -5.22
N PHE A 161 0.88 -5.22 -5.57
CA PHE A 161 0.18 -5.41 -6.85
C PHE A 161 0.59 -4.29 -7.80
N ILE A 162 1.19 -4.64 -8.94
CA ILE A 162 1.85 -3.68 -9.82
C ILE A 162 1.05 -3.53 -11.11
N VAL A 163 0.71 -2.29 -11.47
CA VAL A 163 -0.05 -1.94 -12.67
C VAL A 163 0.76 -0.98 -13.54
N GLY A 164 1.13 -1.41 -14.73
CA GLY A 164 1.90 -0.60 -15.66
C GLY A 164 2.66 -1.43 -16.69
N ASP A 165 3.81 -0.92 -17.11
CA ASP A 165 4.63 -1.55 -18.13
C ASP A 165 5.22 -2.89 -17.61
N PRO A 166 5.20 -3.97 -18.40
CA PRO A 166 5.76 -5.26 -18.00
C PRO A 166 7.27 -5.24 -17.67
N SER A 167 8.01 -4.24 -18.16
CA SER A 167 9.43 -4.01 -17.80
C SER A 167 9.61 -3.40 -16.40
N GLY A 168 8.52 -2.97 -15.76
CA GLY A 168 8.47 -2.47 -14.39
C GLY A 168 8.36 -0.95 -14.27
N LYS A 169 8.60 -0.18 -15.34
CA LYS A 169 8.50 1.29 -15.36
C LYS A 169 8.03 1.79 -16.74
N PRO A 170 7.08 2.74 -16.80
CA PRO A 170 6.35 3.32 -15.67
C PRO A 170 5.31 2.35 -15.10
N ALA A 171 5.12 2.37 -13.78
CA ALA A 171 4.17 1.50 -13.07
C ALA A 171 3.71 2.09 -11.73
N VAL A 172 2.50 1.71 -11.31
CA VAL A 172 1.91 2.05 -10.01
C VAL A 172 1.89 0.80 -9.14
N THR A 173 2.35 0.92 -7.90
CA THR A 173 2.35 -0.16 -6.91
C THR A 173 1.26 0.06 -5.88
N PHE A 174 0.44 -0.96 -5.64
CA PHE A 174 -0.53 -1.00 -4.56
C PHE A 174 -0.01 -1.85 -3.40
N GLY A 175 -0.34 -1.41 -2.19
CA GLY A 175 -0.11 -2.15 -0.95
C GLY A 175 -1.23 -1.91 0.04
N LEU A 176 -0.98 -2.30 1.28
CA LEU A 176 -1.88 -2.04 2.40
C LEU A 176 -1.35 -0.89 3.25
N ASP A 177 -2.23 -0.06 3.78
CA ASP A 177 -1.92 0.82 4.90
C ASP A 177 -1.84 0.02 6.23
N LYS A 178 -1.58 0.74 7.32
CA LYS A 178 -1.48 0.15 8.67
C LYS A 178 -2.83 -0.35 9.20
N GLU A 179 -3.94 0.11 8.64
CA GLU A 179 -5.31 -0.33 8.91
C GLU A 179 -5.75 -1.50 8.04
N GLY A 180 -4.92 -1.92 7.07
CA GLY A 180 -5.21 -3.00 6.15
C GLY A 180 -6.04 -2.59 4.93
N SER A 181 -6.18 -1.31 4.62
CA SER A 181 -6.87 -0.81 3.42
C SER A 181 -5.93 -0.80 2.20
N ILE A 182 -6.44 -1.16 1.02
CA ILE A 182 -5.67 -1.11 -0.23
C ILE A 182 -5.47 0.34 -0.67
N GLY A 183 -4.24 0.70 -1.04
CA GLY A 183 -3.97 1.94 -1.77
C GLY A 183 -2.59 2.02 -2.41
N ILE A 184 -2.31 3.16 -3.06
CA ILE A 184 -1.10 3.42 -3.83
C ILE A 184 0.04 3.79 -2.89
N THR A 185 1.08 2.97 -2.89
CA THR A 185 2.30 3.18 -2.11
C THR A 185 3.43 3.77 -2.94
N ALA A 186 3.40 3.57 -4.27
CA ALA A 186 4.39 4.14 -5.16
C ALA A 186 3.85 4.39 -6.58
N ILE A 187 4.29 5.48 -7.20
CA ILE A 187 4.22 5.72 -8.65
C ILE A 187 5.64 5.81 -9.18
N ASN A 188 6.00 4.89 -10.08
CA ASN A 188 7.34 4.75 -10.63
C ASN A 188 7.34 5.19 -12.09
N TYR A 189 8.30 6.05 -12.44
CA TYR A 189 8.64 6.40 -13.83
C TYR A 189 9.97 5.77 -14.21
#